data_AF-A0A7Y4Y189-F1
#
_entry.id   AF-A0A7Y4Y189-F1
#
_cell.length_a   1.000
_cell.length_b   1.000
_cell.length_c   1.000
_cell.angle_alpha   90.00
_cell.angle_beta   90.00
_cell.angle_gamma   90.00
#
_symmetry.space_group_name_H-M   'P 1'
#
loop_
_entity.id
_entity.type
_entity.pdbx_description
1 polymer ?
#
loop_
_entity_poly.entity_id
_entity_poly.type
_entity_poly.pdbx_seq_one_letter_code
_entity_poly.pdbx_strand_id
1 'polypeptide(L)'
;MGLLDGLLGHAGEKPVEKIEEEFAPLLAPGETLQRAFALIRDLIVFTDRRVILVNKQGVTAKKTEYRSIPYRAITMFSLETAGHFDLEAELRIWLSGQAAPIELHLGRNSGAQQIIALLAQHAPK
;
A
#
# COMPACT_ATOMS: atom_id res chain seq x y z
N MET A 1 -14.95 -27.51 4.10
CA MET A 1 -14.07 -26.75 4.99
C MET A 1 -13.54 -25.55 4.22
N GLY A 2 -13.69 -24.30 4.60
CA GLY A 2 -14.48 -23.71 5.67
C GLY A 2 -14.89 -22.30 5.22
N LEU A 3 -16.15 -21.95 5.42
CA LEU A 3 -16.73 -20.62 5.17
C LEU A 3 -16.17 -19.52 6.10
N LEU A 4 -15.06 -19.80 6.79
CA LEU A 4 -14.41 -18.95 7.79
C LEU A 4 -13.09 -18.35 7.29
N ASP A 5 -12.50 -18.82 6.19
CA ASP A 5 -11.31 -18.18 5.59
C ASP A 5 -11.61 -16.80 5.01
N GLY A 6 -12.87 -16.52 4.65
CA GLY A 6 -13.31 -15.20 4.19
C GLY A 6 -13.56 -14.18 5.32
N LEU A 7 -13.63 -14.64 6.57
CA LEU A 7 -13.83 -13.81 7.77
C LEU A 7 -12.54 -13.61 8.59
N LEU A 8 -11.43 -14.21 8.15
CA LEU A 8 -10.06 -13.84 8.50
C LEU A 8 -9.47 -12.89 7.44
N GLY A 9 -10.29 -12.00 6.89
CA GLY A 9 -9.78 -10.95 6.00
C GLY A 9 -8.67 -10.20 6.73
N HIS A 10 -7.45 -10.25 6.17
CA HIS A 10 -6.30 -9.53 6.70
C HIS A 10 -6.72 -8.07 6.87
N ALA A 11 -6.95 -7.69 8.11
CA ALA A 11 -7.62 -6.46 8.39
C ALA A 11 -6.75 -5.32 7.79
N GLY A 12 -7.36 -4.52 6.92
CA GLY A 12 -6.71 -3.47 6.11
C GLY A 12 -6.66 -3.75 4.60
N GLU A 13 -6.66 -5.02 4.17
CA GLU A 13 -6.63 -5.40 2.76
C GLU A 13 -8.00 -5.15 2.10
N LYS A 14 -7.98 -4.49 0.93
CA LYS A 14 -9.17 -4.34 0.10
C LYS A 14 -9.25 -5.52 -0.88
N PRO A 15 -10.41 -6.18 -1.03
CA PRO A 15 -10.58 -7.23 -2.02
C PRO A 15 -10.30 -6.66 -3.42
N VAL A 16 -9.42 -7.34 -4.15
CA VAL A 16 -8.93 -6.92 -5.48
C VAL A 16 -10.10 -6.67 -6.43
N GLU A 17 -11.13 -7.51 -6.37
CA GLU A 17 -12.30 -7.44 -7.25
C GLU A 17 -13.07 -6.13 -7.09
N LYS A 18 -13.07 -5.54 -5.88
CA LYS A 18 -13.78 -4.27 -5.62
C LYS A 18 -13.03 -3.04 -6.07
N ILE A 19 -11.72 -3.14 -6.28
CA ILE A 19 -10.87 -2.01 -6.64
C ILE A 19 -10.39 -2.09 -8.08
N GLU A 20 -10.41 -3.28 -8.69
CA GLU A 20 -9.95 -3.47 -10.06
C GLU A 20 -10.72 -2.59 -11.05
N GLU A 21 -12.04 -2.43 -10.87
CA GLU A 21 -12.85 -1.51 -11.68
C GLU A 21 -12.43 -0.04 -11.51
N GLU A 22 -12.13 0.38 -10.28
CA GLU A 22 -11.68 1.75 -9.97
C GLU A 22 -10.28 2.03 -10.55
N PHE A 23 -9.41 1.01 -10.55
CA PHE A 23 -8.02 1.13 -10.99
C PHE A 23 -7.80 0.78 -12.46
N ALA A 24 -8.73 0.09 -13.12
CA ALA A 24 -8.65 -0.27 -14.53
C ALA A 24 -8.18 0.87 -15.46
N PRO A 25 -8.71 2.12 -15.38
CA PRO A 25 -8.23 3.22 -16.22
C PRO A 25 -6.82 3.72 -15.88
N LEU A 26 -6.26 3.34 -14.72
CA LEU A 26 -4.94 3.73 -14.24
C LEU A 26 -3.85 2.68 -14.57
N LEU A 27 -4.25 1.46 -14.92
CA LEU A 27 -3.36 0.35 -15.25
C LEU A 27 -2.89 0.42 -16.70
N ALA A 28 -1.61 0.14 -16.92
CA ALA A 28 -1.07 -0.03 -18.26
C ALA A 28 -1.58 -1.34 -18.89
N PRO A 29 -1.55 -1.48 -20.23
CA PRO A 29 -1.87 -2.74 -20.89
C PRO A 29 -1.04 -3.91 -20.33
N GLY A 30 -1.75 -4.95 -19.86
CA GLY A 30 -1.17 -6.14 -19.23
C GLY A 30 -0.53 -5.90 -17.86
N GLU A 31 -0.77 -4.75 -17.22
CA GLU A 31 -0.47 -4.54 -15.80
C GLU A 31 -1.61 -5.15 -14.97
N THR A 32 -1.27 -5.88 -13.92
CA THR A 32 -2.22 -6.62 -13.07
C THR A 32 -2.19 -6.11 -11.65
N LEU A 33 -3.37 -5.88 -11.08
CA LEU A 33 -3.50 -5.51 -9.68
C LEU A 33 -3.26 -6.76 -8.81
N GLN A 34 -2.35 -6.67 -7.85
CA GLN A 34 -2.01 -7.79 -6.97
C GLN A 34 -2.70 -7.65 -5.62
N ARG A 35 -2.51 -6.52 -4.95
CA ARG A 35 -2.98 -6.29 -3.56
C ARG A 35 -3.24 -4.81 -3.34
N ALA A 36 -4.11 -4.48 -2.38
CA ALA A 36 -4.28 -3.11 -1.95
C ALA A 36 -4.63 -3.03 -0.48
N PHE A 37 -4.14 -1.99 0.18
CA PHE A 37 -4.33 -1.78 1.61
C PHE A 37 -4.83 -0.37 1.87
N ALA A 38 -5.92 -0.28 2.62
CA ALA A 38 -6.42 0.98 3.14
C ALA A 38 -5.53 1.44 4.29
N LEU A 39 -5.02 2.66 4.18
CA LEU A 39 -4.32 3.35 5.25
C LEU A 39 -5.30 4.30 5.95
N ILE A 40 -4.82 5.13 6.89
CA ILE A 40 -5.71 6.05 7.65
C ILE A 40 -6.41 7.04 6.70
N ARG A 41 -5.66 7.67 5.80
CA ARG A 41 -6.17 8.62 4.78
C ARG A 41 -5.94 8.19 3.34
N ASP A 42 -5.02 7.25 3.17
CA ASP A 42 -4.43 6.91 1.87
C ASP A 42 -4.78 5.48 1.47
N LEU A 43 -4.43 5.12 0.23
CA LEU A 43 -4.45 3.74 -0.24
C LEU A 43 -3.08 3.42 -0.81
N ILE A 44 -2.53 2.26 -0.48
CA ILE A 44 -1.36 1.69 -1.14
C ILE A 44 -1.80 0.50 -1.98
N VAL A 45 -1.50 0.53 -3.28
CA VAL A 45 -1.87 -0.52 -4.24
C VAL A 45 -0.61 -1.09 -4.86
N PHE A 46 -0.53 -2.41 -4.91
CA PHE A 46 0.56 -3.17 -5.50
C PHE A 46 0.09 -3.75 -6.82
N THR A 47 0.85 -3.50 -7.88
CA THR A 47 0.69 -4.17 -9.18
C THR A 47 1.86 -5.11 -9.43
N ASP A 48 1.91 -5.79 -10.55
CA ASP A 48 3.11 -6.54 -10.98
C ASP A 48 4.28 -5.62 -11.40
N ARG A 49 4.07 -4.29 -11.48
CA ARG A 49 5.07 -3.34 -12.01
C ARG A 49 5.47 -2.23 -11.04
N ARG A 50 4.56 -1.77 -10.18
CA ARG A 50 4.75 -0.59 -9.33
C ARG A 50 3.86 -0.62 -8.10
N VAL A 51 4.24 0.22 -7.14
CA VAL A 51 3.34 0.68 -6.07
C VAL A 51 2.61 1.93 -6.55
N ILE A 52 1.31 2.01 -6.34
CA ILE A 52 0.50 3.21 -6.55
C ILE A 52 0.05 3.71 -5.17
N LEU A 53 0.46 4.92 -4.80
CA LEU A 53 -0.03 5.61 -3.61
C LEU A 53 -1.17 6.53 -4.01
N VAL A 54 -2.32 6.39 -3.36
CA VAL A 54 -3.47 7.27 -3.56
C VAL A 54 -3.65 8.11 -2.32
N ASN A 55 -3.46 9.41 -2.46
CA ASN A 55 -3.56 10.37 -1.37
C ASN A 55 -4.76 11.30 -1.60
N LYS A 56 -5.67 11.35 -0.63
CA LYS A 56 -6.83 12.26 -0.66
C LYS A 56 -6.46 13.55 0.08
N GLN A 57 -6.38 14.65 -0.66
CA GLN A 57 -5.95 15.95 -0.19
C GLN A 57 -7.14 16.88 0.12
N GLY A 58 -6.94 17.74 1.13
CA GLY A 58 -7.86 18.82 1.50
C GLY A 58 -9.05 18.38 2.34
N VAL A 59 -9.73 19.36 2.95
CA VAL A 59 -10.84 19.13 3.91
C VAL A 59 -12.02 18.42 3.26
N THR A 60 -12.25 18.65 1.96
CA THR A 60 -13.36 18.04 1.21
C THR A 60 -13.02 16.69 0.57
N ALA A 61 -11.76 16.23 0.66
CA ALA A 61 -11.23 15.02 0.03
C ALA A 61 -11.52 14.91 -1.49
N LYS A 62 -11.81 16.04 -2.17
CA LYS A 62 -12.12 16.06 -3.61
C LYS A 62 -10.88 15.99 -4.50
N LYS A 63 -9.71 16.35 -3.97
CA LYS A 63 -8.45 16.29 -4.70
C LYS A 63 -7.77 14.97 -4.38
N THR A 64 -7.55 14.15 -5.38
CA THR A 64 -6.84 12.87 -5.24
C THR A 64 -5.55 12.92 -6.03
N GLU A 65 -4.43 12.62 -5.38
CA GLU A 65 -3.14 12.38 -6.03
C GLU A 65 -2.93 10.87 -6.21
N TYR A 66 -2.59 10.45 -7.43
CA TYR A 66 -2.17 9.08 -7.73
C TYR A 66 -0.67 9.10 -8.04
N ARG A 67 0.15 8.58 -7.15
CA ARG A 67 1.61 8.58 -7.28
C ARG A 67 2.12 7.19 -7.60
N SER A 68 2.72 7.05 -8.79
CA SER A 68 3.29 5.78 -9.24
C SER A 68 4.76 5.67 -8.87
N ILE A 69 5.12 4.58 -8.22
CA ILE A 69 6.48 4.27 -7.77
C ILE A 69 6.90 2.92 -8.34
N PRO A 70 7.72 2.89 -9.42
CA PRO A 70 8.28 1.64 -9.93
C PRO A 70 9.10 0.93 -8.86
N TYR A 71 9.03 -0.40 -8.78
CA TYR A 71 9.76 -1.15 -7.76
C TYR A 71 11.27 -0.89 -7.78
N ARG A 72 11.87 -0.79 -8.97
CA ARG A 72 13.29 -0.45 -9.17
C ARG A 72 13.72 0.90 -8.59
N ALA A 73 12.77 1.80 -8.31
CA ALA A 73 13.07 3.10 -7.73
C ALA A 73 13.12 3.05 -6.20
N ILE A 74 12.59 2.01 -5.57
CA ILE A 74 12.59 1.84 -4.12
C ILE A 74 13.96 1.30 -3.69
N THR A 75 14.71 2.09 -2.92
CA THR A 75 16.07 1.74 -2.49
C THR A 75 16.13 1.23 -1.06
N MET A 76 15.17 1.63 -0.22
CA MET A 76 15.06 1.20 1.17
C MET A 76 13.62 1.37 1.63
N PHE A 77 13.19 0.54 2.58
CA PHE A 77 11.95 0.74 3.32
C PHE A 77 12.13 0.31 4.78
N SER A 78 11.35 0.90 5.68
CA SER A 78 11.32 0.54 7.09
C SER A 78 9.91 0.61 7.64
N LEU A 79 9.58 -0.28 8.58
CA LEU A 79 8.36 -0.22 9.36
C LEU A 79 8.71 0.03 10.82
N GLU A 80 8.16 1.10 11.37
CA GLU A 80 8.24 1.42 12.80
C GLU A 80 6.87 1.14 13.43
N THR A 81 6.79 0.15 14.30
CA THR A 81 5.60 -0.14 15.09
C THR A 81 5.70 0.58 16.42
N ALA A 82 4.65 1.26 16.85
CA ALA A 82 4.61 1.78 18.19
C ALA A 82 4.43 0.62 19.22
N GLY A 83 4.79 0.86 20.48
CA GLY A 83 4.89 -0.19 21.52
C GLY A 83 3.59 -0.93 21.82
N HIS A 84 3.60 -1.80 22.84
CA HIS A 84 2.58 -2.83 23.14
C HIS A 84 1.07 -2.43 23.12
N PHE A 85 0.73 -1.15 23.10
CA PHE A 85 -0.64 -0.63 23.10
C PHE A 85 -1.00 0.23 21.89
N ASP A 86 -0.01 0.63 21.09
CA ASP A 86 -0.24 1.48 19.96
C ASP A 86 -0.34 0.63 18.70
N LEU A 87 -1.46 0.79 18.02
CA LEU A 87 -1.85 -0.02 16.88
C LEU A 87 -1.59 0.71 15.58
N GLU A 88 -0.95 1.87 15.67
CA GLU A 88 -0.45 2.62 14.54
C GLU A 88 1.00 2.22 14.26
N ALA A 89 1.34 2.22 12.98
CA ALA A 89 2.71 1.99 12.53
C ALA A 89 3.06 3.00 11.45
N GLU A 90 4.34 3.32 11.34
CA GLU A 90 4.85 4.23 10.33
C GLU A 90 5.68 3.45 9.32
N LEU A 91 5.24 3.48 8.07
CA LEU A 91 6.00 2.94 6.94
C LEU A 91 6.76 4.07 6.27
N ARG A 92 8.07 3.89 6.10
CA ARG A 92 8.94 4.82 5.38
C ARG A 92 9.49 4.12 4.14
N ILE A 93 9.45 4.79 3.00
CA ILE A 93 9.94 4.28 1.71
C ILE A 93 10.90 5.31 1.10
N TRP A 94 12.15 4.94 0.90
CA TRP A 94 13.14 5.76 0.22
C TRP A 94 13.17 5.44 -1.26
N LEU A 95 13.22 6.51 -2.06
CA LEU A 95 13.36 6.42 -3.51
C LEU A 95 14.77 6.83 -3.93
N SER A 96 15.25 6.22 -5.00
CA SER A 96 16.51 6.60 -5.64
C SER A 96 16.54 8.09 -5.95
N GLY A 97 17.59 8.77 -5.51
CA GLY A 97 17.77 10.22 -5.70
C GLY A 97 16.98 11.10 -4.73
N GLN A 98 16.24 10.54 -3.77
CA GLN A 98 15.55 11.31 -2.73
C GLN A 98 16.20 11.11 -1.37
N ALA A 99 16.51 12.20 -0.67
CA ALA A 99 17.13 12.15 0.66
C ALA A 99 16.11 11.81 1.77
N ALA A 100 14.90 12.33 1.64
CA ALA A 100 13.80 12.07 2.59
C ALA A 100 12.94 10.90 2.11
N PRO A 101 12.43 10.05 3.03
CA PRO A 101 11.47 9.02 2.68
C PRO A 101 10.09 9.59 2.37
N ILE A 102 9.28 8.79 1.69
CA ILE A 102 7.83 8.90 1.74
C ILE A 102 7.37 8.24 3.03
N GLU A 103 6.69 8.99 3.88
CA GLU A 103 6.12 8.52 5.15
C GLU A 103 4.64 8.22 4.99
N LEU A 104 4.22 7.05 5.45
CA LEU A 104 2.85 6.56 5.37
C LEU A 104 2.41 6.07 6.75
N HIS A 105 1.32 6.66 7.27
CA HIS A 105 0.74 6.24 8.54
C HIS A 105 -0.23 5.09 8.32
N LEU A 106 0.10 3.97 8.93
CA LEU A 106 -0.66 2.74 8.89
C LEU A 106 -1.55 2.71 10.15
N GLY A 107 -2.86 2.65 9.95
CA GLY A 107 -3.81 2.53 11.06
C GLY A 107 -3.77 1.14 11.69
N ARG A 108 -4.52 0.99 12.79
CA ARG A 108 -4.83 -0.32 13.37
C ARG A 108 -5.32 -1.25 12.28
N ASN A 109 -4.76 -2.46 12.23
CA ASN A 109 -5.19 -3.46 11.27
C ASN A 109 -5.07 -2.97 9.81
N SER A 110 -3.88 -2.58 9.40
CA SER A 110 -3.56 -2.07 8.05
C SER A 110 -2.84 -3.09 7.16
N GLY A 111 -2.55 -4.28 7.69
CA GLY A 111 -1.71 -5.27 7.01
C GLY A 111 -0.24 -4.87 6.92
N ALA A 112 0.29 -4.13 7.91
CA ALA A 112 1.65 -3.59 7.90
C ALA A 112 2.74 -4.63 7.60
N GLN A 113 2.62 -5.84 8.17
CA GLN A 113 3.56 -6.93 7.93
C GLN A 113 3.47 -7.44 6.48
N GLN A 114 2.26 -7.53 5.91
CA GLN A 114 2.03 -7.93 4.52
C GLN A 114 2.58 -6.90 3.55
N ILE A 115 2.41 -5.61 3.85
CA ILE A 115 2.97 -4.51 3.06
C ILE A 115 4.50 -4.64 2.98
N ILE A 116 5.17 -4.89 4.11
CA ILE A 116 6.63 -5.11 4.13
C ILE A 116 7.02 -6.36 3.35
N ALA A 117 6.29 -7.47 3.50
CA ALA A 117 6.55 -8.69 2.76
C ALA A 117 6.42 -8.50 1.24
N LEU A 118 5.39 -7.76 0.78
CA LEU A 118 5.18 -7.43 -0.63
C LEU A 118 6.26 -6.50 -1.19
N LEU A 119 6.67 -5.50 -0.42
CA LEU A 119 7.80 -4.65 -0.81
C LEU A 119 9.09 -5.46 -0.95
N ALA A 120 9.35 -6.39 -0.03
CA ALA A 120 10.50 -7.28 -0.08
C ALA A 120 10.42 -8.28 -1.25
N GLN A 121 9.24 -8.79 -1.60
CA GLN A 121 9.03 -9.70 -2.73
C GLN A 121 9.44 -9.07 -4.06
N HIS A 122 9.22 -7.76 -4.22
CA HIS A 122 9.54 -7.00 -5.42
C HIS A 122 10.90 -6.28 -5.35
N ALA A 123 11.64 -6.43 -4.24
CA ALA A 123 12.97 -5.86 -4.12
C ALA A 123 13.93 -6.53 -5.12
N PRO A 124 14.88 -5.76 -5.70
CA PRO A 124 15.90 -6.35 -6.56
C PRO A 124 16.71 -7.40 -5.80
N LYS A 125 16.98 -8.52 -6.47
CA LYS A 125 17.83 -9.61 -5.94
C LYS A 125 19.31 -9.24 -5.97
#